data_AF-A0A0G4EEY5-F1
#
_entry.id   AF-A0A0G4EEY5-F1
#
_cell.length_a   1.000
_cell.length_b   1.000
_cell.length_c   1.000
_cell.angle_alpha   90.00
_cell.angle_beta   90.00
_cell.angle_gamma   90.00
#
_symmetry.space_group_name_H-M   'P 1'
#
loop_
_entity.id
_entity.type
_entity.pdbx_description
1 polymer ?
#
loop_
_entity_poly.entity_id
_entity_poly.type
_entity_poly.pdbx_seq_one_letter_code
_entity_poly.pdbx_strand_id
1 'polypeptide(L)'
;MDNFLKFFTCQVCQEIYSDERKPYVAPCGHSICLGCCASLTDNKCPTCRVALPSARERNFSVDLLNAALSVEGVTEREREKIAERVLAKFRQESTVIALFVKNLKGATMCFDIRPSATVRKLKEMVKGREGIEIAHQRLIYAGKQLDDNDKTLRDYGIQKNDTVHLVLRLRGG
;
A
#
# COMPACT_ATOMS: atom_id res chain seq x y z
N MET A 1 -24.79 -7.60 17.14
CA MET A 1 -23.98 -8.78 16.80
C MET A 1 -22.73 -8.26 16.10
N ASP A 2 -21.61 -8.45 16.77
CA ASP A 2 -20.46 -7.56 16.77
C ASP A 2 -19.64 -7.63 15.48
N ASN A 3 -19.62 -6.53 14.74
CA ASN A 3 -18.85 -6.38 13.51
C ASN A 3 -17.38 -6.08 13.87
N PHE A 4 -16.69 -7.06 14.44
CA PHE A 4 -15.25 -6.96 14.69
C PHE A 4 -14.52 -6.93 13.35
N LEU A 5 -14.02 -5.76 12.96
CA LEU A 5 -13.06 -5.58 11.87
C LEU A 5 -11.93 -6.61 12.03
N LYS A 6 -11.84 -7.59 11.12
CA LYS A 6 -10.72 -8.53 11.12
C LYS A 6 -9.52 -7.88 10.46
N PHE A 7 -8.40 -7.92 11.16
CA PHE A 7 -7.11 -7.45 10.66
C PHE A 7 -6.25 -8.64 10.26
N PHE A 8 -5.60 -8.54 9.11
CA PHE A 8 -4.76 -9.58 8.54
C PHE A 8 -3.39 -9.00 8.26
N THR A 9 -2.33 -9.74 8.57
CA THR A 9 -0.95 -9.32 8.28
C THR A 9 -0.41 -10.10 7.09
N CYS A 10 0.10 -9.40 6.07
CA CYS A 10 0.79 -10.04 4.97
C CYS A 10 2.13 -10.61 5.42
N GLN A 11 2.33 -11.90 5.22
CA GLN A 11 3.57 -12.59 5.62
C GLN A 11 4.78 -12.26 4.71
N VAL A 12 4.61 -11.42 3.70
CA VAL A 12 5.66 -11.01 2.76
C VAL A 12 6.12 -9.58 3.05
N CYS A 13 5.20 -8.61 3.08
CA CYS A 13 5.53 -7.21 3.34
C CYS A 13 5.26 -6.75 4.77
N GLN A 14 4.66 -7.61 5.60
CA GLN A 14 4.29 -7.33 7.00
C GLN A 14 3.27 -6.19 7.19
N GLU A 15 2.63 -5.74 6.11
CA GLU A 15 1.55 -4.75 6.19
C GLU A 15 0.26 -5.38 6.76
N ILE A 16 -0.50 -4.58 7.52
CA ILE A 16 -1.78 -4.96 8.12
C ILE A 16 -2.91 -4.48 7.20
N TYR A 17 -3.91 -5.33 6.98
CA TYR A 17 -5.05 -5.10 6.10
C TYR A 17 -6.36 -5.40 6.84
N SER A 18 -7.40 -4.63 6.56
CA SER A 18 -8.76 -4.85 7.09
C SER A 18 -9.58 -5.74 6.14
N ASP A 19 -10.78 -6.17 6.57
CA ASP A 19 -11.73 -6.93 5.75
C ASP A 19 -12.06 -6.26 4.39
N GLU A 20 -12.05 -4.93 4.32
CA GLU A 20 -12.29 -4.19 3.06
C GLU A 20 -11.13 -4.35 2.05
N ARG A 21 -9.94 -4.71 2.52
CA ARG A 21 -8.75 -5.04 1.73
C ARG A 21 -8.22 -6.42 2.07
N LYS A 22 -9.13 -7.39 2.23
CA LYS A 22 -8.80 -8.75 2.66
C LYS A 22 -7.68 -9.34 1.81
N PRO A 23 -6.56 -9.80 2.41
CA PRO A 23 -5.47 -10.41 1.66
C PRO A 23 -5.87 -11.80 1.11
N TYR A 24 -5.12 -12.27 0.13
CA TYR A 24 -5.25 -13.65 -0.34
C TYR A 24 -4.79 -14.60 0.76
N VAL A 25 -5.64 -15.56 1.14
CA VAL A 25 -5.28 -16.62 2.08
C VAL A 25 -4.96 -17.86 1.27
N ALA A 26 -3.69 -18.27 1.30
CA ALA A 26 -3.23 -19.47 0.62
C ALA A 26 -3.87 -20.73 1.24
N PRO A 27 -3.92 -21.86 0.51
CA PRO A 27 -4.41 -23.14 1.05
C PRO A 27 -3.68 -23.59 2.33
N CYS A 28 -2.44 -23.14 2.50
CA CYS A 28 -1.63 -23.36 3.70
C CYS A 28 -1.95 -22.41 4.87
N GLY A 29 -2.98 -21.56 4.75
CA GLY A 29 -3.40 -20.60 5.79
C GLY A 29 -2.61 -19.30 5.82
N HIS A 30 -1.54 -19.14 5.04
CA HIS A 30 -0.74 -17.92 5.02
C HIS A 30 -1.45 -16.79 4.27
N SER A 31 -1.51 -15.62 4.89
CA SER A 31 -2.08 -14.40 4.31
C SER A 31 -1.03 -13.63 3.51
N ILE A 32 -1.33 -13.33 2.25
CA ILE A 32 -0.47 -12.61 1.31
C ILE A 32 -1.26 -11.43 0.77
N CYS A 33 -0.75 -10.21 0.91
CA CYS A 33 -1.42 -9.05 0.35
C CYS A 33 -1.42 -9.10 -1.17
N LEU A 34 -2.27 -8.26 -1.74
CA LEU A 34 -2.59 -8.28 -3.16
C LEU A 34 -1.38 -7.85 -3.98
N GLY A 35 -0.67 -6.84 -3.49
CA GLY A 35 0.57 -6.36 -4.08
C GLY A 35 1.69 -7.40 -4.05
N CYS A 36 1.83 -8.14 -2.94
CA CYS A 36 2.82 -9.21 -2.83
C CYS A 36 2.44 -10.41 -3.68
N CYS A 37 1.15 -10.79 -3.70
CA CYS A 37 0.65 -11.88 -4.53
C CYS A 37 0.86 -11.60 -6.02
N ALA A 38 0.61 -10.36 -6.47
CA ALA A 38 0.87 -9.93 -7.85
C ALA A 38 2.36 -9.91 -8.22
N SER A 39 3.26 -9.88 -7.24
CA SER A 39 4.71 -9.88 -7.46
C SER A 39 5.32 -11.28 -7.42
N LEU A 40 4.53 -12.34 -7.18
CA LEU A 40 5.01 -13.72 -7.13
C LEU A 40 5.28 -14.26 -8.54
N THR A 41 6.52 -14.63 -8.81
CA THR A 41 6.95 -15.20 -10.10
C THR A 41 6.85 -16.72 -10.16
N ASP A 42 6.88 -17.40 -9.01
CA ASP A 42 6.62 -18.84 -8.89
C ASP A 42 5.23 -19.11 -8.28
N ASN A 43 4.59 -20.19 -8.71
CA ASN A 43 3.30 -20.65 -8.15
C ASN A 43 3.52 -21.35 -6.80
N LYS A 44 4.26 -20.72 -5.88
CA LYS A 44 4.61 -21.25 -4.57
C LYS A 44 4.36 -20.21 -3.49
N CYS A 45 3.98 -20.68 -2.31
CA CYS A 45 3.80 -19.81 -1.16
C CYS A 45 5.15 -19.21 -0.75
N PRO A 46 5.26 -17.88 -0.60
CA PRO A 46 6.52 -17.24 -0.21
C PRO A 46 6.96 -17.62 1.21
N THR A 47 6.04 -18.05 2.07
CA THR A 47 6.33 -18.44 3.45
C THR A 47 6.71 -19.92 3.57
N CYS A 48 5.94 -20.81 2.96
CA CYS A 48 6.08 -22.26 3.20
C CYS A 48 6.27 -23.10 1.93
N ARG A 49 6.42 -22.46 0.76
CA ARG A 49 6.64 -23.09 -0.56
C ARG A 49 5.56 -24.06 -1.06
N VAL A 50 4.47 -24.26 -0.30
CA VAL A 50 3.28 -25.02 -0.75
C VAL A 50 2.82 -24.47 -2.10
N ALA A 51 2.47 -25.37 -3.02
CA ALA A 51 1.99 -25.01 -4.35
C ALA A 51 0.78 -24.09 -4.22
N LEU A 52 0.85 -22.94 -4.89
CA LEU A 52 -0.27 -22.03 -5.04
C LEU A 52 -0.94 -22.27 -6.39
N PRO A 53 -2.25 -21.97 -6.52
CA PRO A 53 -2.90 -21.89 -7.82
C PRO A 53 -2.13 -20.97 -8.76
N SER A 54 -2.32 -21.09 -10.08
CA SER A 54 -1.65 -20.23 -11.04
C SER A 54 -1.93 -18.74 -10.76
N ALA A 55 -1.06 -17.83 -11.23
CA ALA A 55 -1.30 -16.39 -11.05
C ALA A 55 -2.69 -15.94 -11.57
N ARG A 56 -3.20 -16.62 -12.62
CA ARG A 56 -4.53 -16.41 -13.21
C ARG A 56 -5.68 -16.94 -12.34
N GLU A 57 -5.44 -17.94 -11.50
CA GLU A 57 -6.42 -18.47 -10.55
C GLU A 57 -6.34 -17.76 -9.19
N ARG A 58 -5.20 -17.14 -8.88
CA ARG A 58 -5.02 -16.18 -7.78
C ARG A 58 -5.50 -14.76 -8.15
N ASN A 59 -6.16 -14.60 -9.30
CA ASN A 59 -6.55 -13.33 -9.94
C ASN A 59 -7.45 -12.46 -9.05
N PHE A 60 -6.79 -11.73 -8.16
CA PHE A 60 -7.41 -10.82 -7.21
C PHE A 60 -8.24 -9.72 -7.87
N SER A 61 -7.90 -9.36 -9.10
CA SER A 61 -8.67 -8.42 -9.92
C SER A 61 -10.01 -9.00 -10.39
N VAL A 62 -10.08 -10.32 -10.65
CA VAL A 62 -11.26 -10.96 -11.22
C VAL A 62 -12.33 -11.19 -10.15
N ASP A 63 -11.98 -11.48 -8.89
CA ASP A 63 -12.99 -11.63 -7.83
C ASP A 63 -13.64 -10.30 -7.43
N LEU A 64 -12.89 -9.19 -7.40
CA LEU A 64 -13.44 -7.84 -7.23
C LEU A 64 -14.23 -7.38 -8.46
N LEU A 65 -13.78 -7.73 -9.68
CA LEU A 65 -14.56 -7.51 -10.89
C LEU A 65 -15.86 -8.32 -10.84
N ASN A 66 -15.79 -9.60 -10.50
CA ASN A 66 -16.93 -10.51 -10.39
C ASN A 66 -17.90 -10.02 -9.32
N ALA A 67 -17.42 -9.61 -8.15
CA ALA A 67 -18.25 -9.00 -7.10
C ALA A 67 -18.92 -7.69 -7.57
N ALA A 68 -18.22 -6.84 -8.32
CA ALA A 68 -18.79 -5.62 -8.91
C ALA A 68 -19.73 -5.89 -10.09
N LEU A 69 -19.58 -7.04 -10.77
CA LEU A 69 -20.41 -7.49 -11.89
C LEU A 69 -21.62 -8.33 -11.45
N SER A 70 -21.64 -8.81 -10.19
CA SER A 70 -22.75 -9.54 -9.56
C SER A 70 -23.93 -8.66 -9.15
N VAL A 71 -23.92 -7.36 -9.48
CA VAL A 71 -25.07 -6.47 -9.26
C VAL A 71 -26.18 -6.86 -10.24
N GLU A 72 -27.27 -7.44 -9.74
CA GLU A 72 -28.41 -7.80 -10.57
C GLU A 72 -29.11 -6.55 -11.13
N GLY A 73 -29.57 -6.62 -12.39
CA GLY A 73 -30.27 -5.51 -13.05
C GLY A 73 -29.39 -4.54 -13.86
N VAL A 74 -28.09 -4.80 -14.00
CA VAL A 74 -27.16 -3.92 -14.75
C VAL A 74 -26.98 -4.40 -16.21
N THR A 75 -27.03 -3.49 -17.18
CA THR A 75 -26.84 -3.82 -18.61
C THR A 75 -25.37 -4.14 -18.94
N GLU A 76 -25.12 -4.83 -20.05
CA GLU A 76 -23.76 -5.22 -20.49
C GLU A 76 -22.82 -4.01 -20.66
N ARG A 77 -23.34 -2.88 -21.16
CA ARG A 77 -22.57 -1.61 -21.30
C ARG A 77 -22.24 -0.95 -19.97
N GLU A 78 -23.10 -1.08 -18.97
CA GLU A 78 -22.85 -0.54 -17.63
C GLU A 78 -21.85 -1.42 -16.87
N ARG A 79 -21.89 -2.74 -17.08
CA ARG A 79 -20.89 -3.69 -16.57
C ARG A 79 -19.49 -3.37 -17.09
N GLU A 80 -19.35 -3.07 -18.38
CA GLU A 80 -18.06 -2.64 -18.96
C GLU A 80 -17.55 -1.34 -18.33
N LYS A 81 -18.42 -0.34 -18.15
CA LYS A 81 -18.05 0.93 -17.50
C LYS A 81 -17.67 0.74 -16.02
N ILE A 82 -18.36 -0.14 -15.30
CA ILE A 82 -18.03 -0.48 -13.90
C ILE A 82 -16.69 -1.19 -13.85
N ALA A 83 -16.47 -2.19 -14.71
CA ALA A 83 -15.21 -2.90 -14.81
C ALA A 83 -14.04 -1.96 -15.15
N GLU A 84 -14.22 -1.05 -16.11
CA GLU A 84 -13.21 -0.06 -16.47
C GLU A 84 -12.91 0.89 -15.31
N ARG A 85 -13.93 1.38 -14.60
CA ARG A 85 -13.75 2.23 -13.41
C ARG A 85 -13.05 1.50 -12.27
N VAL A 86 -13.37 0.23 -12.03
CA VAL A 86 -12.73 -0.61 -11.02
C VAL A 86 -11.26 -0.85 -11.38
N LEU A 87 -10.97 -1.23 -12.63
CA LEU A 87 -9.62 -1.44 -13.13
C LEU A 87 -8.79 -0.14 -13.13
N ALA A 88 -9.38 1.00 -13.48
CA ALA A 88 -8.73 2.31 -13.44
C ALA A 88 -8.37 2.72 -12.00
N LYS A 89 -9.28 2.48 -11.05
CA LYS A 89 -9.04 2.73 -9.62
C LYS A 89 -7.92 1.83 -9.07
N PHE A 90 -7.87 0.57 -9.51
CA PHE A 90 -6.84 -0.39 -9.12
C PHE A 90 -5.45 -0.07 -9.73
N ARG A 91 -5.40 0.39 -10.99
CA ARG A 91 -4.15 0.86 -11.63
C ARG A 91 -3.54 2.05 -10.90
N GLN A 92 -4.36 2.97 -10.38
CA GLN A 92 -3.86 4.10 -9.58
C GLN A 92 -3.30 3.68 -8.22
N GLU A 93 -3.76 2.56 -7.65
CA GLU A 93 -3.35 2.09 -6.32
C GLU A 93 -2.06 1.27 -6.31
N SER A 94 -1.59 0.83 -7.48
CA SER A 94 -0.43 -0.09 -7.59
C SER A 94 0.80 0.53 -8.27
N THR A 95 0.71 1.76 -8.77
CA THR A 95 1.85 2.41 -9.42
C THR A 95 2.76 3.07 -8.39
N VAL A 96 4.06 2.84 -8.54
CA VAL A 96 5.10 3.53 -7.76
C VAL A 96 5.04 5.01 -8.12
N ILE A 97 4.97 5.88 -7.12
CA ILE A 97 4.98 7.33 -7.29
C ILE A 97 6.37 7.88 -6.95
N ALA A 98 6.77 8.93 -7.66
CA ALA A 98 7.92 9.74 -7.27
C ALA A 98 7.48 10.72 -6.17
N LEU A 99 8.11 10.64 -5.01
CA LEU A 99 7.87 11.52 -3.86
C LEU A 99 9.14 12.32 -3.55
N PHE A 100 9.00 13.63 -3.38
CA PHE A 100 10.12 14.50 -3.05
C PHE A 100 10.19 14.74 -1.55
N VAL A 101 11.37 14.62 -0.96
CA VAL A 101 11.63 15.00 0.43
C VAL A 101 12.64 16.13 0.46
N LYS A 102 12.25 17.28 0.99
CA LYS A 102 13.10 18.46 1.11
C LYS A 102 13.60 18.64 2.54
N ASN A 103 14.91 18.67 2.74
CA ASN A 103 15.49 18.89 4.06
C ASN A 103 15.61 20.40 4.39
N LEU A 104 15.94 20.70 5.65
CA LEU A 104 16.14 22.08 6.13
C LEU A 104 17.27 22.83 5.43
N LYS A 105 18.24 22.11 4.83
CA LYS A 105 19.35 22.70 4.06
C LYS A 105 18.93 23.10 2.64
N GLY A 106 17.67 22.83 2.26
CA GLY A 106 17.14 23.12 0.93
C GLY A 106 17.40 22.03 -0.11
N ALA A 107 18.07 20.93 0.25
CA ALA A 107 18.29 19.81 -0.65
C ALA A 107 17.02 18.95 -0.78
N THR A 108 16.74 18.51 -2.01
CA THR A 108 15.57 17.69 -2.33
C THR A 108 16.00 16.30 -2.81
N MET A 109 15.42 15.27 -2.21
CA MET A 109 15.64 13.88 -2.57
C MET A 109 14.39 13.29 -3.21
N CYS A 110 14.55 12.49 -4.26
CA CYS A 110 13.45 11.79 -4.92
C CYS A 110 13.39 10.32 -4.48
N PHE A 111 12.21 9.85 -4.07
CA PHE A 111 11.94 8.48 -3.67
C PHE A 111 10.85 7.85 -4.51
N ASP A 112 11.11 6.63 -4.96
CA ASP A 112 10.13 5.77 -5.62
C ASP A 112 9.41 4.95 -4.55
N ILE A 113 8.17 5.33 -4.22
CA ILE A 113 7.38 4.72 -3.15
C ILE A 113 5.95 4.46 -3.60
N ARG A 114 5.30 3.42 -3.06
CA ARG A 114 3.88 3.14 -3.36
C ARG A 114 2.98 4.02 -2.48
N PRO A 115 1.85 4.54 -2.99
CA PRO A 115 0.89 5.30 -2.17
C PRO A 115 0.32 4.51 -0.99
N SER A 116 0.28 3.18 -1.10
CA SER A 116 -0.14 2.26 -0.05
C SER A 116 0.90 2.08 1.06
N ALA A 117 2.13 2.54 0.88
CA ALA A 117 3.18 2.39 1.88
C ALA A 117 2.90 3.25 3.12
N THR A 118 3.37 2.79 4.28
CA THR A 118 3.26 3.52 5.55
C THR A 118 4.25 4.67 5.66
N VAL A 119 3.96 5.64 6.51
CA VAL A 119 4.90 6.73 6.84
C VAL A 119 6.22 6.18 7.40
N ARG A 120 6.15 5.12 8.21
CA ARG A 120 7.34 4.42 8.73
C ARG A 120 8.26 3.98 7.58
N LYS A 121 7.69 3.44 6.50
CA LYS A 121 8.47 2.99 5.34
C LYS A 121 9.23 4.13 4.68
N LEU A 122 8.58 5.29 4.53
CA LEU A 122 9.24 6.49 4.01
C LEU A 122 10.39 6.95 4.91
N LYS A 123 10.21 6.93 6.23
CA LYS A 123 11.28 7.29 7.18
C LYS A 123 12.47 6.33 7.14
N GLU A 124 12.24 5.03 6.93
CA GLU A 124 13.32 4.06 6.69
C GLU A 124 14.14 4.42 5.44
N MET A 125 13.46 4.78 4.34
CA MET A 125 14.14 5.20 3.11
C MET A 125 14.93 6.49 3.31
N VAL A 126 14.39 7.45 4.05
CA VAL A 126 15.09 8.68 4.42
C VAL A 126 16.29 8.40 5.32
N LYS A 127 16.18 7.48 6.29
CA LYS A 127 17.31 7.05 7.13
C LYS A 127 18.43 6.48 6.27
N GLY A 128 18.09 5.64 5.29
CA GLY A 128 19.07 5.06 4.37
C GLY A 128 19.83 6.08 3.52
N ARG A 129 19.22 7.25 3.21
CA ARG A 129 19.85 8.31 2.41
C ARG A 129 20.55 9.39 3.21
N GLU A 130 19.91 9.91 4.27
CA GLU A 130 20.46 11.02 5.07
C GLU A 130 21.24 10.52 6.31
N GLY A 131 21.14 9.23 6.67
CA GLY A 131 21.75 8.68 7.88
C GLY A 131 21.08 9.09 9.20
N ILE A 132 19.90 9.73 9.13
CA ILE A 132 19.19 10.23 10.32
C ILE A 132 18.30 9.12 10.88
N GLU A 133 18.46 8.80 12.17
CA GLU A 133 17.59 7.84 12.86
C GLU A 133 16.11 8.23 12.80
N ILE A 134 15.22 7.25 12.60
CA ILE A 134 13.76 7.45 12.39
C ILE A 134 13.14 8.28 13.53
N ALA A 135 13.56 8.04 14.78
CA ALA A 135 13.09 8.77 15.95
C ALA A 135 13.42 10.27 15.94
N HIS A 136 14.49 10.65 15.23
CA HIS A 136 14.93 12.04 15.08
C HIS A 136 14.34 12.71 13.82
N GLN A 137 13.67 11.95 12.95
CA GLN A 137 13.01 12.49 11.76
C GLN A 137 11.61 13.00 12.08
N ARG A 138 11.33 14.23 11.67
CA ARG A 138 9.98 14.80 11.64
C ARG A 138 9.64 15.15 10.19
N LEU A 139 8.73 14.40 9.61
CA LEU A 139 8.20 14.64 8.26
C LEU A 139 6.94 15.50 8.37
N ILE A 140 6.84 16.54 7.53
CA ILE A 140 5.73 17.49 7.52
C ILE A 140 5.17 17.58 6.10
N TYR A 141 3.86 17.43 5.98
CA TYR A 141 3.14 17.55 4.71
C TYR A 141 1.86 18.35 4.92
N ALA A 142 1.59 19.33 4.05
CA ALA A 142 0.41 20.20 4.14
C ALA A 142 0.17 20.80 5.55
N GLY A 143 1.25 21.19 6.23
CA GLY A 143 1.22 21.74 7.59
C GLY A 143 0.95 20.72 8.71
N LYS A 144 0.81 19.42 8.39
CA LYS A 144 0.61 18.34 9.35
C LYS A 144 1.87 17.49 9.49
N GLN A 145 2.21 17.14 10.73
CA GLN A 145 3.25 16.16 10.99
C GLN A 145 2.76 14.77 10.56
N LEU A 146 3.60 14.03 9.86
CA LEU A 146 3.35 12.62 9.54
C LEU A 146 3.81 11.75 10.71
N ASP A 147 2.86 11.08 11.34
CA ASP A 147 3.11 10.19 12.47
C ASP A 147 3.35 8.74 12.01
N ASP A 148 4.10 7.98 12.81
CA ASP A 148 4.47 6.56 12.55
C ASP A 148 3.34 5.55 12.86
N ASN A 149 2.10 6.02 12.83
CA ASN A 149 0.91 5.19 13.00
C ASN A 149 0.69 4.34 11.72
N ASP A 150 -0.31 3.47 11.74
CA ASP A 150 -0.68 2.61 10.60
C ASP A 150 -1.30 3.37 9.40
N LYS A 151 -1.13 4.69 9.34
CA LYS A 151 -1.58 5.53 8.22
C LYS A 151 -0.61 5.45 7.06
N THR A 152 -1.17 5.27 5.87
CA THR A 152 -0.45 5.23 4.59
C THR A 152 -0.22 6.64 4.03
N LEU A 153 0.69 6.78 3.07
CA LEU A 153 0.90 8.06 2.37
C LEU A 153 -0.39 8.58 1.74
N ARG A 154 -1.22 7.68 1.22
CA ARG A 154 -2.53 8.01 0.66
C ARG A 154 -3.51 8.55 1.71
N ASP A 155 -3.48 8.04 2.94
CA ASP A 155 -4.36 8.52 4.01
C ASP A 155 -4.04 9.97 4.42
N TYR A 156 -2.80 10.41 4.17
CA TYR A 156 -2.39 11.81 4.30
C TYR A 156 -2.67 12.65 3.05
N GLY A 157 -3.22 12.06 1.98
CA GLY A 157 -3.48 12.74 0.71
C GLY A 157 -2.22 13.04 -0.10
N ILE A 158 -1.12 12.31 0.13
CA ILE A 158 0.12 12.46 -0.62
C ILE A 158 -0.05 11.81 -2.00
N GLN A 159 0.28 12.56 -3.05
CA GLN A 159 0.19 12.20 -4.44
C GLN A 159 1.58 12.16 -5.10
N LYS A 160 1.58 11.80 -6.38
CA LYS A 160 2.79 11.84 -7.21
C LYS A 160 3.34 13.26 -7.27
N ASN A 161 4.66 13.37 -7.23
CA ASN A 161 5.43 14.62 -7.30
C ASN A 161 5.18 15.60 -6.14
N ASP A 162 4.52 15.17 -5.06
CA ASP A 162 4.39 15.99 -3.87
C ASP A 162 5.74 16.14 -3.14
N THR A 163 5.84 17.22 -2.36
CA THR A 163 7.01 17.51 -1.53
C THR A 163 6.67 17.39 -0.05
N VAL A 164 7.40 16.53 0.65
CA VAL A 164 7.38 16.38 2.11
C VAL A 164 8.59 17.08 2.70
N HIS A 165 8.40 17.86 3.76
CA HIS A 165 9.49 18.55 4.42
C HIS A 165 10.05 17.70 5.56
N LEU A 166 11.37 17.45 5.53
CA LEU A 166 12.11 16.78 6.59
C LEU A 166 12.75 17.81 7.52
N VAL A 167 12.37 17.76 8.79
CA VAL A 167 12.98 18.54 9.87
C VAL A 167 13.50 17.61 10.97
N LEU A 168 14.53 18.05 11.69
CA LEU A 168 15.10 17.29 12.81
C LEU A 168 14.32 17.56 14.09
N ARG A 169 14.05 16.49 14.84
CA ARG A 169 13.53 16.60 16.21
C ARG A 169 14.72 16.93 17.12
N LEU A 170 14.88 18.21 17.44
CA LEU A 170 15.87 18.64 18.44
C LEU A 170 15.41 18.15 19.82
N ARG A 171 16.29 17.50 20.57
CA ARG A 171 16.09 17.28 22.00
C ARG A 171 16.23 18.65 22.65
N GLY A 172 15.13 19.20 23.16
CA GLY A 172 15.20 20.34 24.06
C GLY A 172 15.93 19.91 25.32
N GLY A 173 17.00 20.63 25.67
CA GLY A 173 17.66 20.52 26.97
C GLY A 173 16.85 21.16 28.08
#